data_AF-D3ILL7-F1
#
_entry.id   AF-D3ILL7-F1
#
_cell.length_a   1.000
_cell.length_b   1.000
_cell.length_c   1.000
_cell.angle_alpha   90.00
_cell.angle_beta   90.00
_cell.angle_gamma   90.00
#
_symmetry.space_group_name_H-M   'P 1'
#
loop_
_entity.id
_entity.type
_entity.pdbx_description
1 polymer ?
#
loop_
_entity_poly.entity_id
_entity_poly.type
_entity_poly.pdbx_seq_one_letter_code
_entity_poly.pdbx_strand_id
1 'polypeptide(L)'
;MKVKHLCMAVIAMAAMTACGDDNKEQPTPQPGEGGKFEGVLFATSVTNADGNSGAAYLQGIPKLTGNPVDNSKGLPTGFGITPIVAPSGNVYSLPDYMGNSRSAIVRYVPNANGELVEKGKLELTAGAQACNVVELNAEKAYVTSQATGKIIVFNPTTMKQMKEIDLNAYAQQGMNVAPSAMIIRDADLFVGLSQRNANWMPTKASVELVVVDTKTDAVKKHIVNETLGLSTATRPIDPKSIFMDEKKDIYVNCIGSFGTKAEFPGGIIRIKNGSTEIDPDYSFKLNEVKVAGLTGDYGTFLGTVCYMAKGKLYGYINAPQLDPGAKNMYLTIAYCPVEVDLYNKTITKIESVGYSNPHACAVAKYGDKVVFGVTNKTQSGFFSYDPATKKAEGPILKVTGNPIFFYSYGAK
;
A
#
# COMPACT_ATOMS: atom_id res chain seq x y z
N MET A 1 -29.91 -21.43 82.37
CA MET A 1 -29.80 -20.38 83.41
C MET A 1 -29.62 -19.03 82.73
N LYS A 2 -30.55 -18.07 82.93
CA LYS A 2 -30.48 -16.60 82.71
C LYS A 2 -29.92 -16.08 81.36
N VAL A 3 -30.75 -15.64 80.41
CA VAL A 3 -31.29 -14.26 80.22
C VAL A 3 -30.23 -13.14 80.15
N LYS A 4 -30.15 -12.50 78.96
CA LYS A 4 -30.12 -11.04 78.65
C LYS A 4 -29.68 -10.86 77.18
N HIS A 5 -30.55 -10.61 76.19
CA HIS A 5 -31.17 -9.31 75.80
C HIS A 5 -30.21 -8.10 75.86
N LEU A 6 -29.81 -7.59 74.69
CA LEU A 6 -29.94 -6.17 74.22
C LEU A 6 -29.26 -6.05 72.84
N CYS A 7 -29.99 -6.02 71.73
CA CYS A 7 -30.56 -4.84 71.04
C CYS A 7 -29.53 -3.89 70.41
N MET A 8 -29.46 -3.92 69.07
CA MET A 8 -29.61 -2.82 68.09
C MET A 8 -28.75 -3.15 66.85
N ALA A 9 -29.34 -3.60 65.75
CA ALA A 9 -30.08 -2.83 64.74
C ALA A 9 -29.11 -2.01 63.86
N VAL A 10 -29.18 -1.96 62.52
CA VAL A 10 -30.14 -2.50 61.55
C VAL A 10 -29.54 -2.26 60.15
N ILE A 11 -29.76 -3.23 59.25
CA ILE A 11 -29.94 -3.12 57.78
C ILE A 11 -28.79 -2.61 56.89
N ALA A 12 -28.28 -3.50 56.05
CA ALA A 12 -28.42 -3.36 54.59
C ALA A 12 -28.33 -4.72 53.88
N MET A 13 -29.29 -4.92 52.99
CA MET A 13 -29.66 -6.11 52.22
C MET A 13 -28.53 -6.98 51.66
N ALA A 14 -28.78 -8.29 51.78
CA ALA A 14 -28.14 -9.36 51.05
C ALA A 14 -28.54 -9.37 49.56
N ALA A 15 -27.58 -9.72 48.71
CA ALA A 15 -27.84 -10.50 47.49
C ALA A 15 -26.63 -11.40 47.19
N MET A 16 -26.68 -12.59 47.80
CA MET A 16 -26.20 -13.89 47.33
C MET A 16 -24.89 -13.94 46.52
N THR A 17 -23.82 -14.28 47.23
CA THR A 17 -22.73 -15.11 46.73
C THR A 17 -23.25 -16.53 46.45
N ALA A 18 -23.13 -16.97 45.20
CA ALA A 18 -23.08 -18.39 44.86
C ALA A 18 -21.73 -18.66 44.19
N CYS A 19 -20.91 -19.46 44.87
CA CYS A 19 -19.63 -19.95 44.40
C CYS A 19 -19.79 -20.93 43.23
N GLY A 20 -18.81 -20.93 42.33
CA GLY A 20 -18.56 -22.00 41.38
C GLY A 20 -17.27 -21.72 40.62
N ASP A 21 -16.23 -22.46 40.97
CA ASP A 21 -14.88 -22.42 40.40
C ASP A 21 -14.86 -22.37 38.88
N ASP A 22 -14.05 -21.47 38.32
CA ASP A 22 -13.29 -21.74 37.12
C ASP A 22 -12.08 -20.80 37.07
N ASN A 23 -10.91 -21.42 37.14
CA ASN A 23 -9.60 -20.82 36.92
C ASN A 23 -9.57 -20.15 35.54
N LYS A 24 -9.83 -18.84 35.50
CA LYS A 24 -9.43 -17.98 34.40
C LYS A 24 -8.50 -16.94 34.98
N GLU A 25 -7.20 -17.22 34.91
CA GLU A 25 -6.21 -16.14 34.90
C GLU A 25 -6.64 -15.17 33.78
N GLN A 26 -7.21 -14.03 34.16
CA GLN A 26 -7.28 -12.90 33.25
C GLN A 26 -5.83 -12.59 32.86
N PRO A 27 -5.50 -12.47 31.56
CA PRO A 27 -4.18 -12.03 31.19
C PRO A 27 -3.96 -10.64 31.78
N THR A 28 -3.00 -10.55 32.70
CA THR A 28 -2.47 -9.29 33.18
C THR A 28 -2.03 -8.48 31.96
N PRO A 29 -2.47 -7.22 31.79
CA PRO A 29 -2.04 -6.37 30.69
C PRO A 29 -0.51 -6.35 30.64
N GLN A 30 0.07 -6.71 29.50
CA GLN A 30 1.52 -6.59 29.35
C GLN A 30 1.90 -5.10 29.44
N PRO A 31 2.99 -4.76 30.16
CA PRO A 31 3.53 -3.41 30.14
C PRO A 31 3.85 -3.01 28.69
N GLY A 32 3.04 -2.12 28.09
CA GLY A 32 3.19 -1.66 26.70
C GLY A 32 1.91 -1.57 25.87
N GLU A 33 0.77 -2.10 26.35
CA GLU A 33 -0.49 -2.10 25.58
C GLU A 33 -1.24 -0.74 25.54
N GLY A 34 -0.67 0.34 26.08
CA GLY A 34 -1.39 1.61 26.28
C GLY A 34 -0.90 2.84 25.52
N GLY A 35 0.15 2.74 24.68
CA GLY A 35 0.71 3.90 23.98
C GLY A 35 0.42 3.88 22.48
N LYS A 36 -0.07 4.99 21.92
CA LYS A 36 -0.11 5.20 20.47
C LYS A 36 1.34 5.26 19.97
N PHE A 37 1.71 4.36 19.06
CA PHE A 37 3.02 4.41 18.42
C PHE A 37 3.15 5.69 17.58
N GLU A 38 4.24 6.45 17.75
CA GLU A 38 4.50 7.70 17.01
C GLU A 38 5.78 7.62 16.15
N GLY A 39 6.34 6.42 16.00
CA GLY A 39 7.58 6.17 15.29
C GLY A 39 7.40 5.91 13.79
N VAL A 40 8.41 5.24 13.24
CA VAL A 40 8.50 4.86 11.82
C VAL A 40 8.33 3.36 11.70
N LEU A 41 7.51 2.95 10.74
CA LEU A 41 7.44 1.59 10.24
C LEU A 41 8.07 1.55 8.85
N PHE A 42 8.95 0.58 8.59
CA PHE A 42 9.57 0.41 7.29
C PHE A 42 9.71 -1.07 6.94
N ALA A 43 9.89 -1.35 5.66
CA ALA A 43 10.24 -2.69 5.22
C ALA A 43 11.40 -2.66 4.23
N THR A 44 12.19 -3.73 4.28
CA THR A 44 13.34 -3.97 3.43
C THR A 44 13.16 -5.29 2.68
N SER A 45 13.81 -5.43 1.53
CA SER A 45 13.92 -6.72 0.84
C SER A 45 15.35 -7.05 0.47
N VAL A 46 15.69 -8.33 0.50
CA VAL A 46 16.95 -8.88 -0.01
C VAL A 46 16.61 -9.76 -1.20
N THR A 47 17.08 -9.37 -2.37
CA THR A 47 16.84 -10.08 -3.63
C THR A 47 17.84 -11.21 -3.79
N ASN A 48 17.39 -12.35 -4.35
CA ASN A 48 18.28 -13.36 -4.89
C ASN A 48 18.93 -12.86 -6.20
N ALA A 49 19.84 -13.66 -6.77
CA ALA A 49 20.58 -13.29 -7.98
C ALA A 49 19.67 -13.06 -9.20
N ASP A 50 18.49 -13.70 -9.24
CA ASP A 50 17.47 -13.50 -10.28
C ASP A 50 16.76 -12.13 -10.19
N GLY A 51 16.80 -11.47 -9.04
CA GLY A 51 16.06 -10.25 -8.72
C GLY A 51 14.56 -10.44 -8.48
N ASN A 52 13.93 -11.51 -8.98
CA ASN A 52 12.47 -11.71 -8.88
C ASN A 52 12.04 -12.57 -7.69
N SER A 53 12.99 -13.12 -6.93
CA SER A 53 12.76 -13.83 -5.68
C SER A 53 13.63 -13.26 -4.55
N GLY A 54 13.27 -13.58 -3.30
CA GLY A 54 14.02 -13.09 -2.15
C GLY A 54 13.24 -13.16 -0.84
N ALA A 55 13.69 -12.39 0.15
CA ALA A 55 13.04 -12.25 1.45
C ALA A 55 12.74 -10.78 1.74
N ALA A 56 11.67 -10.51 2.50
CA ALA A 56 11.35 -9.16 2.96
C ALA A 56 11.06 -9.12 4.46
N TYR A 57 11.39 -8.01 5.09
CA TYR A 57 11.32 -7.83 6.54
C TYR A 57 10.63 -6.52 6.89
N LEU A 58 9.68 -6.57 7.82
CA LEU A 58 8.91 -5.45 8.32
C LEU A 58 9.36 -5.11 9.75
N GLN A 59 9.66 -3.83 10.00
CA GLN A 59 10.25 -3.35 11.25
C GLN A 59 9.66 -2.00 11.67
N GLY A 60 9.40 -1.84 12.97
CA GLY A 60 9.07 -0.57 13.58
C GLY A 60 10.21 -0.06 14.47
N ILE A 61 10.47 1.25 14.42
CA ILE A 61 11.41 1.94 15.30
C ILE A 61 10.74 3.20 15.89
N PRO A 62 10.90 3.47 17.19
CA PRO A 62 10.25 4.62 17.83
C PRO A 62 10.84 5.95 17.36
N LYS A 63 12.08 5.95 16.85
CA LYS A 63 12.76 7.14 16.34
C LYS A 63 13.78 6.75 15.28
N LEU A 64 13.99 7.64 14.31
CA LEU A 64 15.10 7.53 13.36
C LEU A 64 16.45 7.52 14.09
N THR A 65 17.40 6.77 13.54
CA THR A 65 18.74 6.57 14.13
C THR A 65 19.81 6.76 13.06
N GLY A 66 20.98 7.28 13.48
CA GLY A 66 22.15 7.39 12.61
C GLY A 66 22.88 6.06 12.42
N ASN A 67 22.65 5.08 13.30
CA ASN A 67 23.24 3.75 13.20
C ASN A 67 22.49 2.92 12.15
N PRO A 68 23.19 2.10 11.34
CA PRO A 68 22.55 1.16 10.43
C PRO A 68 21.60 0.20 11.17
N VAL A 69 20.45 -0.07 10.58
CA VAL A 69 19.48 -1.06 11.07
C VAL A 69 19.50 -2.27 10.14
N ASP A 70 19.87 -3.42 10.68
CA ASP A 70 19.82 -4.69 9.95
C ASP A 70 18.44 -5.36 10.03
N ASN A 71 18.32 -6.58 9.54
CA ASN A 71 17.06 -7.33 9.53
C ASN A 71 16.90 -8.29 10.71
N SER A 72 17.78 -8.25 11.73
CA SER A 72 17.76 -9.18 12.87
C SER A 72 16.50 -9.09 13.73
N LYS A 73 15.86 -7.90 13.76
CA LYS A 73 14.59 -7.64 14.46
C LYS A 73 13.39 -7.59 13.52
N GLY A 74 13.59 -7.95 12.24
CA GLY A 74 12.56 -7.91 11.21
C GLY A 74 11.57 -9.06 11.29
N LEU A 75 10.28 -8.75 11.26
CA LEU A 75 9.25 -9.75 11.03
C LEU A 75 9.19 -10.09 9.54
N PRO A 76 9.20 -11.38 9.15
CA PRO A 76 9.01 -11.77 7.76
C PRO A 76 7.70 -11.20 7.18
N THR A 77 7.80 -10.59 6.01
CA THR A 77 6.67 -10.07 5.22
C THR A 77 6.81 -10.52 3.76
N GLY A 78 5.73 -10.38 2.99
CA GLY A 78 5.71 -10.79 1.59
C GLY A 78 6.78 -10.10 0.74
N PHE A 79 7.53 -10.88 -0.02
CA PHE A 79 8.44 -10.37 -1.05
C PHE A 79 7.66 -9.90 -2.28
N GLY A 80 8.13 -8.82 -2.92
CA GLY A 80 7.51 -8.26 -4.11
C GLY A 80 6.18 -7.54 -3.84
N ILE A 81 5.82 -7.30 -2.57
CA ILE A 81 4.67 -6.50 -2.18
C ILE A 81 5.00 -5.57 -1.01
N THR A 82 4.27 -4.47 -0.91
CA THR A 82 4.41 -3.53 0.21
C THR A 82 3.40 -3.87 1.33
N PRO A 83 3.81 -3.78 2.61
CA PRO A 83 2.87 -3.74 3.73
C PRO A 83 1.91 -2.55 3.58
N ILE A 84 0.73 -2.66 4.20
CA ILE A 84 -0.31 -1.63 4.13
C ILE A 84 -0.61 -1.14 5.53
N VAL A 85 -0.51 0.18 5.74
CA VAL A 85 -0.94 0.81 6.99
C VAL A 85 -2.27 1.51 6.74
N ALA A 86 -3.31 1.07 7.44
CA ALA A 86 -4.64 1.65 7.36
C ALA A 86 -4.75 2.92 8.23
N PRO A 87 -5.73 3.82 7.97
CA PRO A 87 -5.95 5.00 8.80
C PRO A 87 -6.22 4.70 10.29
N SER A 88 -6.71 3.49 10.61
CA SER A 88 -6.86 3.02 11.99
C SER A 88 -5.54 2.80 12.73
N GLY A 89 -4.42 2.79 12.01
CA GLY A 89 -3.10 2.39 12.52
C GLY A 89 -2.83 0.89 12.45
N ASN A 90 -3.76 0.09 11.92
CA ASN A 90 -3.51 -1.32 11.64
C ASN A 90 -2.46 -1.48 10.54
N VAL A 91 -1.58 -2.47 10.70
CA VAL A 91 -0.57 -2.86 9.73
C VAL A 91 -0.93 -4.21 9.15
N TYR A 92 -1.17 -4.27 7.85
CA TYR A 92 -1.40 -5.51 7.12
C TYR A 92 -0.12 -5.94 6.41
N SER A 93 0.37 -7.13 6.78
CA SER A 93 1.47 -7.80 6.13
C SER A 93 0.91 -8.87 5.19
N LEU A 94 1.11 -8.69 3.89
CA LEU A 94 0.54 -9.54 2.83
C LEU A 94 1.49 -10.70 2.48
N PRO A 95 0.98 -11.83 1.95
CA PRO A 95 1.83 -12.88 1.35
C PRO A 95 2.74 -12.35 0.25
N ASP A 96 3.74 -13.14 -0.16
CA ASP A 96 4.51 -12.83 -1.37
C ASP A 96 3.58 -12.60 -2.55
N TYR A 97 3.93 -11.65 -3.41
CA TYR A 97 3.08 -11.35 -4.56
C TYR A 97 3.15 -12.45 -5.63
N MET A 98 4.36 -12.92 -5.96
CA MET A 98 4.61 -13.96 -6.95
C MET A 98 4.98 -15.32 -6.32
N GLY A 99 5.16 -15.34 -5.00
CA GLY A 99 5.56 -16.52 -4.25
C GLY A 99 4.36 -17.18 -3.55
N ASN A 100 4.66 -18.29 -2.88
CA ASN A 100 3.69 -19.03 -2.06
C ASN A 100 4.23 -19.25 -0.63
N SER A 101 5.06 -18.33 -0.11
CA SER A 101 5.68 -18.48 1.22
C SER A 101 4.67 -18.61 2.35
N ARG A 102 3.48 -18.01 2.20
CA ARG A 102 2.33 -18.16 3.08
C ARG A 102 1.02 -17.91 2.34
N SER A 103 -0.09 -18.28 2.96
CA SER A 103 -1.43 -18.07 2.41
C SER A 103 -2.32 -17.30 3.39
N ALA A 104 -1.77 -16.28 4.06
CA ALA A 104 -2.54 -15.46 5.00
C ALA A 104 -2.04 -14.01 5.02
N ILE A 105 -2.97 -13.08 5.27
CA ILE A 105 -2.65 -11.70 5.65
C ILE A 105 -2.59 -11.64 7.17
N VAL A 106 -1.49 -11.14 7.70
CA VAL A 106 -1.32 -10.95 9.14
C VAL A 106 -1.57 -9.48 9.47
N ARG A 107 -2.45 -9.23 10.44
CA ARG A 107 -2.67 -7.88 10.98
C ARG A 107 -1.84 -7.70 12.23
N TYR A 108 -1.08 -6.60 12.27
CA TYR A 108 -0.33 -6.16 13.43
C TYR A 108 -0.82 -4.79 13.89
N VAL A 109 -0.60 -4.52 15.18
CA VAL A 109 -0.67 -3.17 15.76
C VAL A 109 0.67 -2.91 16.45
N PRO A 110 1.41 -1.85 16.07
CA PRO A 110 2.66 -1.53 16.74
C PRO A 110 2.39 -1.05 18.17
N ASN A 111 3.16 -1.56 19.14
CA ASN A 111 3.17 -1.03 20.49
C ASN A 111 4.03 0.25 20.59
N ALA A 112 4.10 0.86 21.77
CA ALA A 112 4.87 2.10 21.98
C ALA A 112 6.37 1.99 21.63
N ASN A 113 6.95 0.78 21.68
CA ASN A 113 8.35 0.51 21.34
C ASN A 113 8.56 0.27 19.84
N GLY A 114 7.49 0.23 19.04
CA GLY A 114 7.53 -0.12 17.63
C GLY A 114 7.53 -1.61 17.33
N GLU A 115 7.33 -2.46 18.35
CA GLU A 115 7.19 -3.90 18.15
C GLU A 115 5.81 -4.19 17.58
N LEU A 116 5.75 -5.00 16.53
CA LEU A 116 4.54 -5.35 15.81
C LEU A 116 3.82 -6.49 16.52
N VAL A 117 2.74 -6.17 17.22
CA VAL A 117 1.94 -7.16 17.97
C VAL A 117 0.91 -7.77 17.03
N GLU A 118 0.96 -9.09 16.82
CA GLU A 118 -0.01 -9.81 15.99
C GLU A 118 -1.41 -9.71 16.61
N LYS A 119 -2.40 -9.30 15.82
CA LYS A 119 -3.81 -9.17 16.24
C LYS A 119 -4.76 -10.06 15.43
N GLY A 120 -4.22 -11.01 14.65
CA GLY A 120 -4.99 -12.02 13.91
C GLY A 120 -4.53 -12.19 12.47
N LYS A 121 -5.10 -13.22 11.83
CA LYS A 121 -4.78 -13.66 10.47
C LYS A 121 -6.05 -13.86 9.66
N LEU A 122 -6.05 -13.36 8.43
CA LEU A 122 -7.05 -13.66 7.41
C LEU A 122 -6.43 -14.72 6.50
N GLU A 123 -6.91 -15.96 6.63
CA GLU A 123 -6.51 -17.05 5.74
C GLU A 123 -7.03 -16.79 4.32
N LEU A 124 -6.19 -17.12 3.35
CA LEU A 124 -6.45 -16.94 1.92
C LEU A 124 -6.23 -18.27 1.20
N THR A 125 -6.85 -18.40 0.03
CA THR A 125 -6.46 -19.45 -0.90
C THR A 125 -4.98 -19.31 -1.28
N ALA A 126 -4.26 -20.43 -1.34
CA ALA A 126 -2.87 -20.42 -1.78
C ALA A 126 -2.75 -19.82 -3.20
N GLY A 127 -1.76 -18.95 -3.40
CA GLY A 127 -1.58 -18.26 -4.68
C GLY A 127 -2.66 -17.21 -5.00
N ALA A 128 -3.46 -16.76 -4.03
CA ALA A 128 -4.49 -15.73 -4.23
C ALA A 128 -3.95 -14.40 -4.80
N GLN A 129 -2.65 -14.12 -4.67
CA GLN A 129 -2.04 -12.84 -5.05
C GLN A 129 -2.82 -11.66 -4.44
N ALA A 130 -3.02 -11.72 -3.12
CA ALA A 130 -3.64 -10.62 -2.39
C ALA A 130 -2.76 -9.38 -2.51
N CYS A 131 -3.36 -8.24 -2.86
CA CYS A 131 -2.55 -7.11 -3.34
C CYS A 131 -2.87 -5.75 -2.70
N ASN A 132 -4.12 -5.51 -2.27
CA ASN A 132 -4.48 -4.27 -1.58
C ASN A 132 -5.54 -4.50 -0.50
N VAL A 133 -5.43 -3.79 0.62
CA VAL A 133 -6.39 -3.79 1.74
C VAL A 133 -6.92 -2.37 1.94
N VAL A 134 -8.24 -2.22 2.06
CA VAL A 134 -8.89 -0.95 2.44
C VAL A 134 -9.92 -1.20 3.53
N GLU A 135 -9.80 -0.49 4.64
CA GLU A 135 -10.78 -0.51 5.73
C GLU A 135 -11.92 0.47 5.42
N LEU A 136 -13.17 -0.01 5.51
CA LEU A 136 -14.34 0.86 5.53
C LEU A 136 -14.59 1.38 6.94
N ASN A 137 -14.54 0.48 7.92
CA ASN A 137 -14.72 0.75 9.35
C ASN A 137 -14.14 -0.41 10.19
N ALA A 138 -14.37 -0.39 11.50
CA ALA A 138 -13.85 -1.39 12.43
C ALA A 138 -14.37 -2.83 12.20
N GLU A 139 -15.48 -2.99 11.46
CA GLU A 139 -16.16 -4.27 11.26
C GLU A 139 -16.15 -4.74 9.80
N LYS A 140 -15.75 -3.88 8.86
CA LYS A 140 -15.69 -4.23 7.43
C LYS A 140 -14.45 -3.62 6.75
N ALA A 141 -13.75 -4.48 6.04
CA ALA A 141 -12.63 -4.15 5.16
C ALA A 141 -12.68 -5.02 3.91
N TYR A 142 -11.93 -4.61 2.90
CA TYR A 142 -11.84 -5.27 1.60
C TYR A 142 -10.38 -5.64 1.33
N VAL A 143 -10.16 -6.80 0.73
CA VAL A 143 -8.88 -7.15 0.11
C VAL A 143 -9.06 -7.66 -1.30
N THR A 144 -8.26 -7.18 -2.25
CA THR A 144 -8.24 -7.69 -3.61
C THR A 144 -7.33 -8.88 -3.77
N SER A 145 -7.79 -9.88 -4.51
CA SER A 145 -7.07 -11.09 -4.90
C SER A 145 -7.01 -11.19 -6.42
N GLN A 146 -5.82 -10.97 -6.98
CA GLN A 146 -5.68 -10.85 -8.43
C GLN A 146 -5.78 -12.17 -9.17
N ALA A 147 -5.19 -13.23 -8.62
CA ALA A 147 -5.18 -14.53 -9.27
C ALA A 147 -6.58 -15.13 -9.37
N THR A 148 -7.44 -14.88 -8.38
CA THR A 148 -8.81 -15.41 -8.38
C THR A 148 -9.83 -14.46 -9.00
N GLY A 149 -9.45 -13.20 -9.28
CA GLY A 149 -10.38 -12.20 -9.80
C GLY A 149 -11.45 -11.75 -8.80
N LYS A 150 -11.13 -11.74 -7.50
CA LYS A 150 -12.12 -11.50 -6.42
C LYS A 150 -11.72 -10.38 -5.48
N ILE A 151 -12.72 -9.83 -4.80
CA ILE A 151 -12.55 -9.04 -3.58
C ILE A 151 -13.06 -9.89 -2.40
N ILE A 152 -12.25 -10.04 -1.36
CA ILE A 152 -12.67 -10.68 -0.11
C ILE A 152 -13.10 -9.57 0.85
N VAL A 153 -14.35 -9.65 1.31
CA VAL A 153 -14.87 -8.80 2.38
C VAL A 153 -14.60 -9.50 3.70
N PHE A 154 -13.98 -8.81 4.65
CA PHE A 154 -13.62 -9.38 5.94
C PHE A 154 -13.83 -8.38 7.07
N ASN A 155 -13.96 -8.91 8.30
CA ASN A 155 -13.98 -8.08 9.50
C ASN A 155 -12.53 -7.82 9.95
N PRO A 156 -12.01 -6.58 9.94
CA PRO A 156 -10.63 -6.30 10.28
C PRO A 156 -10.34 -6.50 11.77
N THR A 157 -11.34 -6.39 12.65
CA THR A 157 -11.18 -6.63 14.09
C THR A 157 -11.00 -8.11 14.42
N THR A 158 -11.77 -9.00 13.80
CA THR A 158 -11.68 -10.44 14.05
C THR A 158 -10.81 -11.19 13.04
N MET A 159 -10.40 -10.52 11.96
CA MET A 159 -9.70 -11.09 10.80
C MET A 159 -10.44 -12.26 10.14
N LYS A 160 -11.78 -12.26 10.20
CA LYS A 160 -12.62 -13.32 9.61
C LYS A 160 -13.20 -12.87 8.28
N GLN A 161 -13.09 -13.72 7.26
CA GLN A 161 -13.79 -13.55 5.99
C GLN A 161 -15.30 -13.53 6.22
N MET A 162 -15.99 -12.61 5.54
CA MET A 162 -17.44 -12.44 5.58
C MET A 162 -18.09 -12.95 4.29
N LYS A 163 -17.52 -12.59 3.13
CA LYS A 163 -17.96 -13.03 1.81
C LYS A 163 -16.94 -12.66 0.73
N GLU A 164 -17.23 -13.06 -0.50
CA GLU A 164 -16.46 -12.72 -1.70
C GLU A 164 -17.35 -11.96 -2.70
N ILE A 165 -16.73 -11.03 -3.42
CA ILE A 165 -17.30 -10.36 -4.59
C ILE A 165 -16.52 -10.88 -5.80
N ASP A 166 -17.21 -11.59 -6.69
CA ASP A 166 -16.62 -12.13 -7.91
C ASP A 166 -16.64 -11.08 -9.02
N LEU A 167 -15.47 -10.79 -9.59
CA LEU A 167 -15.32 -9.81 -10.67
C LEU A 167 -15.02 -10.46 -12.03
N ASN A 168 -14.94 -11.79 -12.12
CA ASN A 168 -14.56 -12.48 -13.36
C ASN A 168 -15.52 -12.22 -14.52
N ALA A 169 -16.78 -11.86 -14.24
CA ALA A 169 -17.75 -11.43 -15.25
C ALA A 169 -17.33 -10.15 -15.99
N TYR A 170 -16.41 -9.36 -15.44
CA TYR A 170 -15.86 -8.13 -16.03
C TYR A 170 -14.51 -8.35 -16.72
N ALA A 171 -14.03 -9.59 -16.81
CA ALA A 171 -12.80 -9.89 -17.53
C ALA A 171 -12.95 -9.59 -19.02
N GLN A 172 -11.95 -8.94 -19.62
CA GLN A 172 -11.84 -8.90 -21.07
C GLN A 172 -11.66 -10.32 -21.62
N GLN A 173 -12.07 -10.55 -22.87
CA GLN A 173 -11.95 -11.87 -23.50
C GLN A 173 -10.50 -12.36 -23.49
N GLY A 174 -10.26 -13.54 -22.89
CA GLY A 174 -8.93 -14.16 -22.80
C GLY A 174 -7.99 -13.51 -21.77
N MET A 175 -8.51 -12.63 -20.91
CA MET A 175 -7.75 -11.91 -19.90
C MET A 175 -8.18 -12.32 -18.49
N ASN A 176 -7.29 -12.13 -17.52
CA ASN A 176 -7.64 -12.12 -16.10
C ASN A 176 -8.10 -10.72 -15.72
N VAL A 177 -9.24 -10.62 -15.02
CA VAL A 177 -9.78 -9.33 -14.55
C VAL A 177 -8.84 -8.62 -13.57
N ALA A 178 -8.09 -9.39 -12.77
CA ALA A 178 -6.98 -8.95 -11.93
C ALA A 178 -7.23 -7.63 -11.15
N PRO A 179 -8.18 -7.63 -10.19
CA PRO A 179 -8.48 -6.43 -9.40
C PRO A 179 -7.30 -6.03 -8.52
N SER A 180 -6.95 -4.75 -8.54
CA SER A 180 -5.68 -4.24 -8.00
C SER A 180 -5.90 -3.26 -6.85
N ALA A 181 -5.38 -2.04 -6.92
CA ALA A 181 -5.50 -1.08 -5.83
C ALA A 181 -6.92 -0.50 -5.76
N MET A 182 -7.37 -0.21 -4.54
CA MET A 182 -8.70 0.29 -4.25
C MET A 182 -8.66 1.61 -3.50
N ILE A 183 -9.76 2.36 -3.60
CA ILE A 183 -10.02 3.51 -2.74
C ILE A 183 -11.51 3.60 -2.43
N ILE A 184 -11.86 3.99 -1.20
CA ILE A 184 -13.22 4.34 -0.84
C ILE A 184 -13.39 5.85 -0.98
N ARG A 185 -14.43 6.26 -1.70
CA ARG A 185 -14.92 7.64 -1.71
C ARG A 185 -16.41 7.62 -1.38
N ASP A 186 -16.74 8.22 -0.25
CA ASP A 186 -18.09 8.23 0.32
C ASP A 186 -18.64 6.80 0.51
N ALA A 187 -19.67 6.39 -0.22
CA ALA A 187 -20.27 5.04 -0.10
C ALA A 187 -19.77 4.04 -1.16
N ASP A 188 -18.82 4.43 -2.00
CA ASP A 188 -18.37 3.64 -3.14
C ASP A 188 -16.91 3.21 -2.99
N LEU A 189 -16.66 1.92 -3.23
CA LEU A 189 -15.33 1.34 -3.36
C LEU A 189 -14.98 1.29 -4.85
N PHE A 190 -14.00 2.10 -5.26
CA PHE A 190 -13.42 2.07 -6.59
C PHE A 190 -12.27 1.08 -6.61
N VAL A 191 -12.29 0.16 -7.57
CA VAL A 191 -11.29 -0.90 -7.71
C VAL A 191 -10.69 -0.85 -9.10
N GLY A 192 -9.38 -0.63 -9.19
CA GLY A 192 -8.66 -0.71 -10.46
C GLY A 192 -8.67 -2.14 -10.99
N LEU A 193 -8.86 -2.31 -12.30
CA LEU A 193 -8.71 -3.58 -12.99
C LEU A 193 -7.43 -3.58 -13.82
N SER A 194 -6.46 -4.41 -13.45
CA SER A 194 -5.20 -4.56 -14.17
C SER A 194 -5.32 -5.62 -15.28
N GLN A 195 -6.42 -5.60 -16.04
CA GLN A 195 -6.78 -6.55 -17.11
C GLN A 195 -5.52 -7.06 -17.83
N ARG A 196 -5.18 -8.34 -17.65
CA ARG A 196 -3.90 -8.89 -18.15
C ARG A 196 -4.01 -10.29 -18.74
N ASN A 197 -3.19 -10.56 -19.73
CA ASN A 197 -3.01 -11.92 -20.25
C ASN A 197 -2.04 -12.73 -19.38
N ALA A 198 -1.75 -13.97 -19.79
CA ALA A 198 -0.81 -14.86 -19.11
C ALA A 198 0.63 -14.29 -19.01
N ASN A 199 1.01 -13.38 -19.91
CA ASN A 199 2.30 -12.68 -19.90
C ASN A 199 2.25 -11.36 -19.12
N TRP A 200 1.19 -11.13 -18.34
CA TRP A 200 1.03 -9.94 -17.51
C TRP A 200 0.88 -8.62 -18.30
N MET A 201 0.52 -8.71 -19.58
CA MET A 201 0.39 -7.56 -20.47
C MET A 201 -1.07 -7.23 -20.76
N PRO A 202 -1.41 -5.94 -20.96
CA PRO A 202 -2.66 -5.55 -21.59
C PRO A 202 -2.66 -5.99 -23.06
N THR A 203 -3.86 -6.21 -23.60
CA THR A 203 -4.10 -6.48 -25.03
C THR A 203 -4.89 -5.37 -25.71
N LYS A 204 -5.43 -4.43 -24.92
CA LYS A 204 -6.25 -3.32 -25.36
C LYS A 204 -5.91 -2.06 -24.55
N ALA A 205 -5.90 -0.91 -25.22
CA ALA A 205 -5.84 0.40 -24.55
C ALA A 205 -7.21 0.71 -23.93
N SER A 206 -7.47 0.10 -22.78
CA SER A 206 -8.69 0.27 -22.00
C SER A 206 -8.33 0.46 -20.53
N VAL A 207 -8.76 1.59 -19.94
CA VAL A 207 -8.69 1.81 -18.49
C VAL A 207 -10.00 1.39 -17.88
N GLU A 208 -9.93 0.43 -16.95
CA GLU A 208 -11.13 -0.17 -16.38
C GLU A 208 -11.10 -0.17 -14.85
N LEU A 209 -12.25 0.13 -14.27
CA LEU A 209 -12.50 0.06 -12.84
C LEU A 209 -13.86 -0.56 -12.58
N VAL A 210 -14.06 -1.16 -11.41
CA VAL A 210 -15.41 -1.44 -10.91
C VAL A 210 -15.72 -0.55 -9.71
N VAL A 211 -17.00 -0.21 -9.58
CA VAL A 211 -17.55 0.50 -8.43
C VAL A 211 -18.42 -0.47 -7.66
N VAL A 212 -18.10 -0.68 -6.39
CA VAL A 212 -18.84 -1.53 -5.48
C VAL A 212 -19.54 -0.65 -4.44
N ASP A 213 -20.83 -0.90 -4.20
CA ASP A 213 -21.56 -0.27 -3.10
C ASP A 213 -21.07 -0.84 -1.76
N THR A 214 -20.56 0.00 -0.86
CA THR A 214 -20.01 -0.47 0.42
C THR A 214 -21.05 -0.95 1.43
N LYS A 215 -22.33 -0.63 1.24
CA LYS A 215 -23.44 -1.08 2.11
C LYS A 215 -23.88 -2.48 1.71
N THR A 216 -24.09 -2.74 0.43
CA THR A 216 -24.59 -4.03 -0.08
C THR A 216 -23.47 -4.99 -0.50
N ASP A 217 -22.29 -4.44 -0.77
CA ASP A 217 -21.15 -5.09 -1.42
C ASP A 217 -21.50 -5.68 -2.80
N ALA A 218 -22.44 -5.04 -3.51
CA ALA A 218 -22.78 -5.35 -4.89
C ALA A 218 -22.03 -4.43 -5.86
N VAL A 219 -21.65 -4.96 -7.02
CA VAL A 219 -21.07 -4.15 -8.10
C VAL A 219 -22.18 -3.25 -8.67
N LYS A 220 -21.99 -1.94 -8.54
CA LYS A 220 -22.85 -0.90 -9.12
C LYS A 220 -22.57 -0.71 -10.60
N LYS A 221 -21.29 -0.77 -10.96
CA LYS A 221 -20.82 -0.33 -12.28
C LYS A 221 -19.47 -0.92 -12.65
N HIS A 222 -19.32 -1.23 -13.93
CA HIS A 222 -18.03 -1.42 -14.59
C HIS A 222 -17.75 -0.18 -15.45
N ILE A 223 -16.72 0.56 -15.09
CA ILE A 223 -16.27 1.76 -15.80
C ILE A 223 -15.25 1.31 -16.84
N VAL A 224 -15.46 1.72 -18.10
CA VAL A 224 -14.58 1.40 -19.22
C VAL A 224 -14.28 2.68 -19.98
N ASN A 225 -13.01 3.00 -20.18
CA ASN A 225 -12.58 4.08 -21.06
C ASN A 225 -11.53 3.57 -22.07
N GLU A 226 -11.84 3.71 -23.35
CA GLU A 226 -11.00 3.27 -24.46
C GLU A 226 -10.46 4.45 -25.29
N THR A 227 -10.78 5.69 -24.89
CA THR A 227 -10.49 6.90 -25.68
C THR A 227 -9.20 7.58 -25.26
N LEU A 228 -8.76 7.40 -24.00
CA LEU A 228 -7.57 8.07 -23.46
C LEU A 228 -6.25 7.38 -23.85
N GLY A 229 -6.30 6.22 -24.50
CA GLY A 229 -5.11 5.49 -24.96
C GLY A 229 -4.21 4.97 -23.84
N LEU A 230 -4.78 4.70 -22.66
CA LEU A 230 -4.10 4.15 -21.49
C LEU A 230 -4.70 2.77 -21.14
N SER A 231 -3.97 1.99 -20.34
CA SER A 231 -4.39 0.66 -19.90
C SER A 231 -3.81 0.29 -18.54
N THR A 232 -4.29 -0.83 -17.97
CA THR A 232 -3.82 -1.38 -16.70
C THR A 232 -4.01 -0.40 -15.55
N ALA A 233 -5.26 -0.27 -15.08
CA ALA A 233 -5.59 0.63 -13.99
C ALA A 233 -4.92 0.18 -12.68
N THR A 234 -4.15 1.10 -12.10
CA THR A 234 -3.40 0.91 -10.84
C THR A 234 -2.31 -0.17 -10.90
N ARG A 235 -1.44 -0.17 -9.88
CA ARG A 235 -0.38 -1.17 -9.72
C ARG A 235 -0.71 -2.11 -8.56
N PRO A 236 -0.64 -3.44 -8.75
CA PRO A 236 -0.93 -4.43 -7.72
C PRO A 236 -0.19 -4.23 -6.39
N ILE A 237 1.07 -3.80 -6.47
CA ILE A 237 2.02 -3.81 -5.35
C ILE A 237 2.32 -2.39 -4.84
N ASP A 238 1.56 -1.40 -5.32
CA ASP A 238 1.57 -0.04 -4.81
C ASP A 238 0.13 0.40 -4.47
N PRO A 239 -0.29 0.33 -3.19
CA PRO A 239 -1.64 0.72 -2.78
C PRO A 239 -1.93 2.22 -3.04
N LYS A 240 -0.90 3.04 -3.27
CA LYS A 240 -1.03 4.48 -3.55
C LYS A 240 -1.17 4.78 -5.04
N SER A 241 -1.24 3.76 -5.90
CA SER A 241 -1.46 3.93 -7.34
C SER A 241 -2.90 4.34 -7.70
N ILE A 242 -3.79 4.39 -6.71
CA ILE A 242 -5.07 5.11 -6.75
C ILE A 242 -5.16 5.99 -5.51
N PHE A 243 -5.49 7.27 -5.68
CA PHE A 243 -5.46 8.24 -4.58
C PHE A 243 -6.43 9.40 -4.83
N MET A 244 -6.72 10.19 -3.80
CA MET A 244 -7.55 11.39 -3.88
C MET A 244 -6.76 12.64 -3.58
N ASP A 245 -7.13 13.75 -4.23
CA ASP A 245 -6.72 15.09 -3.83
C ASP A 245 -7.69 15.71 -2.81
N GLU A 246 -7.42 16.95 -2.39
CA GLU A 246 -8.24 17.70 -1.43
C GLU A 246 -9.63 18.03 -1.97
N LYS A 247 -9.84 17.98 -3.29
CA LYS A 247 -11.13 18.20 -3.95
C LYS A 247 -11.95 16.91 -4.04
N LYS A 248 -11.42 15.79 -3.53
CA LYS A 248 -11.94 14.42 -3.68
C LYS A 248 -11.99 13.94 -5.13
N ASP A 249 -11.20 14.53 -6.03
CA ASP A 249 -10.94 13.95 -7.34
C ASP A 249 -10.07 12.70 -7.13
N ILE A 250 -10.48 11.56 -7.70
CA ILE A 250 -9.67 10.33 -7.69
C ILE A 250 -8.72 10.38 -8.89
N TYR A 251 -7.46 10.07 -8.67
CA TYR A 251 -6.45 9.89 -9.70
C TYR A 251 -6.01 8.43 -9.73
N VAL A 252 -5.76 7.92 -10.93
CA VAL A 252 -5.32 6.54 -11.16
C VAL A 252 -4.02 6.55 -11.94
N ASN A 253 -3.00 5.92 -11.38
CA ASN A 253 -1.75 5.60 -12.05
C ASN A 253 -1.94 4.37 -12.94
N CYS A 254 -2.05 4.60 -14.24
CA CYS A 254 -2.14 3.55 -15.26
C CYS A 254 -0.73 3.06 -15.60
N ILE A 255 -0.50 1.75 -15.46
CA ILE A 255 0.83 1.16 -15.64
C ILE A 255 1.14 0.83 -17.10
N GLY A 256 0.11 0.67 -17.93
CA GLY A 256 0.27 0.21 -19.30
C GLY A 256 0.94 -1.16 -19.35
N SER A 257 1.98 -1.28 -20.18
CA SER A 257 2.78 -2.50 -20.38
C SER A 257 4.13 -2.49 -19.66
N PHE A 258 4.27 -1.73 -18.56
CA PHE A 258 5.56 -1.59 -17.86
C PHE A 258 6.71 -1.09 -18.78
N GLY A 259 6.36 -0.34 -19.83
CA GLY A 259 7.32 0.18 -20.80
C GLY A 259 7.78 -0.81 -21.87
N THR A 260 7.29 -2.05 -21.90
CA THR A 260 7.74 -3.05 -22.88
C THR A 260 7.07 -2.89 -24.24
N LYS A 261 5.91 -2.22 -24.30
CA LYS A 261 5.10 -2.02 -25.51
C LYS A 261 4.66 -0.56 -25.62
N ALA A 262 5.14 0.14 -26.65
CA ALA A 262 4.88 1.57 -26.83
C ALA A 262 3.40 1.88 -27.07
N GLU A 263 2.63 0.93 -27.61
CA GLU A 263 1.19 1.04 -27.82
C GLU A 263 0.38 1.04 -26.51
N PHE A 264 0.98 0.63 -25.39
CA PHE A 264 0.35 0.62 -24.06
C PHE A 264 1.22 1.39 -23.06
N PRO A 265 1.26 2.74 -23.17
CA PRO A 265 2.06 3.57 -22.29
C PRO A 265 1.46 3.65 -20.87
N GLY A 266 2.31 4.00 -19.90
CA GLY A 266 1.85 4.43 -18.57
C GLY A 266 1.34 5.88 -18.60
N GLY A 267 0.55 6.26 -17.60
CA GLY A 267 -0.05 7.60 -17.53
C GLY A 267 -0.93 7.79 -16.30
N ILE A 268 -1.55 8.97 -16.21
CA ILE A 268 -2.50 9.29 -15.16
C ILE A 268 -3.85 9.63 -15.80
N ILE A 269 -4.93 9.15 -15.20
CA ILE A 269 -6.31 9.60 -15.46
C ILE A 269 -6.94 10.17 -14.19
N ARG A 270 -8.13 10.76 -14.32
CA ARG A 270 -8.92 11.28 -13.20
C ARG A 270 -10.38 10.83 -13.26
N ILE A 271 -10.99 10.69 -12.08
CA ILE A 271 -12.44 10.61 -11.87
C ILE A 271 -12.82 11.77 -10.95
N LYS A 272 -13.58 12.74 -11.48
CA LYS A 272 -14.01 13.93 -10.73
C LYS A 272 -14.83 13.56 -9.48
N ASN A 273 -14.74 14.39 -8.45
CA ASN A 273 -15.62 14.29 -7.29
C ASN A 273 -17.10 14.30 -7.71
N GLY A 274 -17.92 13.47 -7.05
CA GLY A 274 -19.34 13.29 -7.38
C GLY A 274 -19.63 12.50 -8.67
N SER A 275 -18.61 12.01 -9.38
CA SER A 275 -18.76 11.21 -10.61
C SER A 275 -18.23 9.79 -10.44
N THR A 276 -18.85 8.83 -11.12
CA THR A 276 -18.31 7.47 -11.31
C THR A 276 -17.89 7.25 -12.77
N GLU A 277 -17.44 8.30 -13.45
CA GLU A 277 -16.93 8.26 -14.82
C GLU A 277 -15.49 8.76 -14.87
N ILE A 278 -14.69 8.13 -15.72
CA ILE A 278 -13.38 8.66 -16.08
C ILE A 278 -13.57 9.99 -16.82
N ASP A 279 -12.88 11.02 -16.36
CA ASP A 279 -12.91 12.35 -16.94
C ASP A 279 -12.28 12.35 -18.33
N PRO A 280 -13.05 12.51 -19.42
CA PRO A 280 -12.52 12.42 -20.78
C PRO A 280 -11.54 13.54 -21.11
N ASP A 281 -11.58 14.65 -20.36
CA ASP A 281 -10.74 15.84 -20.62
C ASP A 281 -9.44 15.83 -19.80
N TYR A 282 -9.27 14.83 -18.92
CA TYR A 282 -8.11 14.72 -18.06
C TYR A 282 -7.42 13.37 -18.19
N SER A 283 -6.33 13.39 -18.95
CA SER A 283 -5.25 12.40 -18.87
C SER A 283 -3.92 13.04 -19.28
N PHE A 284 -2.84 12.31 -19.04
CA PHE A 284 -1.58 12.48 -19.75
C PHE A 284 -0.79 11.16 -19.76
N LYS A 285 -0.07 10.91 -20.85
CA LYS A 285 0.76 9.71 -21.04
C LYS A 285 2.23 10.06 -20.80
N LEU A 286 2.96 9.16 -20.17
CA LEU A 286 4.34 9.40 -19.75
C LEU A 286 5.33 9.44 -20.92
N ASN A 287 4.96 8.86 -22.06
CA ASN A 287 5.70 8.94 -23.32
C ASN A 287 5.39 10.20 -24.15
N GLU A 288 4.46 11.05 -23.71
CA GLU A 288 4.07 12.30 -24.38
C GLU A 288 4.44 13.53 -23.54
N VAL A 289 4.53 13.38 -22.21
CA VAL A 289 4.93 14.45 -21.30
C VAL A 289 6.42 14.38 -21.02
N LYS A 290 7.16 15.43 -21.41
CA LYS A 290 8.59 15.55 -21.08
C LYS A 290 8.81 15.65 -19.57
N VAL A 291 9.79 14.92 -19.09
CA VAL A 291 10.33 14.99 -17.74
C VAL A 291 11.48 15.99 -17.74
N ALA A 292 11.23 17.18 -17.18
CA ALA A 292 12.25 18.21 -17.08
C ALA A 292 13.47 17.71 -16.29
N GLY A 293 14.66 17.82 -16.87
CA GLY A 293 15.94 17.38 -16.28
C GLY A 293 16.30 15.90 -16.52
N LEU A 294 15.42 15.10 -17.15
CA LEU A 294 15.72 13.70 -17.45
C LEU A 294 16.42 13.57 -18.81
N THR A 295 17.53 12.83 -18.84
CA THR A 295 18.17 12.40 -20.09
C THR A 295 17.20 11.53 -20.90
N GLY A 296 17.01 11.86 -22.18
CA GLY A 296 16.07 11.14 -23.06
C GLY A 296 14.62 11.60 -22.94
N ASP A 297 14.36 12.67 -22.18
CA ASP A 297 13.09 13.41 -22.04
C ASP A 297 11.89 12.64 -21.47
N TYR A 298 11.77 11.33 -21.63
CA TYR A 298 10.55 10.58 -21.33
C TYR A 298 10.80 9.38 -20.41
N GLY A 299 9.79 9.03 -19.62
CA GLY A 299 9.74 7.79 -18.87
C GLY A 299 8.63 6.87 -19.37
N THR A 300 8.58 5.66 -18.84
CA THR A 300 7.71 4.59 -19.35
C THR A 300 6.48 4.35 -18.47
N PHE A 301 6.68 4.23 -17.15
CA PHE A 301 5.63 4.07 -16.14
C PHE A 301 6.07 4.61 -14.78
N LEU A 302 5.11 4.93 -13.90
CA LEU A 302 5.39 5.27 -12.50
C LEU A 302 5.31 4.00 -11.65
N GLY A 303 6.45 3.59 -11.07
CA GLY A 303 6.56 2.35 -10.29
C GLY A 303 5.92 2.45 -8.91
N THR A 304 6.25 3.49 -8.15
CA THR A 304 5.64 3.76 -6.83
C THR A 304 5.33 5.23 -6.75
N VAL A 305 4.18 5.60 -6.20
CA VAL A 305 3.76 6.99 -6.08
C VAL A 305 3.28 7.35 -4.67
N CYS A 306 3.29 8.63 -4.33
CA CYS A 306 2.74 9.15 -3.08
C CYS A 306 2.23 10.58 -3.32
N TYR A 307 0.90 10.75 -3.28
CA TYR A 307 0.30 12.07 -3.37
C TYR A 307 0.55 12.86 -2.09
N MET A 308 1.13 14.05 -2.17
CA MET A 308 1.42 14.88 -1.00
C MET A 308 0.26 15.83 -0.71
N ALA A 309 0.14 16.89 -1.49
CA ALA A 309 -0.94 17.86 -1.43
C ALA A 309 -0.93 18.78 -2.65
N LYS A 310 -2.01 19.54 -2.86
CA LYS A 310 -2.08 20.64 -3.86
C LYS A 310 -1.67 20.21 -5.28
N GLY A 311 -2.13 19.03 -5.70
CA GLY A 311 -1.82 18.48 -7.03
C GLY A 311 -0.40 17.92 -7.18
N LYS A 312 0.40 17.83 -6.10
CA LYS A 312 1.78 17.31 -6.14
C LYS A 312 1.82 15.83 -5.81
N LEU A 313 2.16 15.02 -6.81
CA LEU A 313 2.42 13.59 -6.71
C LEU A 313 3.93 13.36 -6.80
N TYR A 314 4.48 12.57 -5.89
CA TYR A 314 5.89 12.17 -5.93
C TYR A 314 5.98 10.70 -6.29
N GLY A 315 7.00 10.31 -7.03
CA GLY A 315 7.13 8.91 -7.43
C GLY A 315 8.46 8.56 -8.02
N TYR A 316 8.60 7.28 -8.37
CA TYR A 316 9.67 6.80 -9.23
C TYR A 316 9.14 6.55 -10.63
N ILE A 317 9.65 7.30 -11.61
CA ILE A 317 9.41 7.00 -13.03
C ILE A 317 10.49 6.04 -13.53
N ASN A 318 10.09 4.99 -14.23
CA ASN A 318 11.04 4.13 -14.92
C ASN A 318 11.53 4.83 -16.20
N ALA A 319 12.85 4.89 -16.37
CA ALA A 319 13.53 5.53 -17.48
C ALA A 319 14.69 4.63 -17.95
N PRO A 320 14.41 3.63 -18.81
CA PRO A 320 15.38 2.60 -19.22
C PRO A 320 16.69 3.15 -19.78
N GLN A 321 16.65 4.34 -20.40
CA GLN A 321 17.82 5.03 -20.93
C GLN A 321 18.86 5.43 -19.86
N LEU A 322 18.50 5.41 -18.57
CA LEU A 322 19.43 5.62 -17.47
C LEU A 322 20.35 4.42 -17.21
N ASP A 323 19.97 3.24 -17.68
CA ASP A 323 20.73 2.00 -17.53
C ASP A 323 20.58 1.12 -18.78
N PRO A 324 21.07 1.58 -19.95
CA PRO A 324 20.83 0.93 -21.24
C PRO A 324 21.49 -0.45 -21.37
N GLY A 325 22.43 -0.78 -20.48
CA GLY A 325 23.09 -2.09 -20.42
C GLY A 325 22.36 -3.12 -19.55
N ALA A 326 21.27 -2.73 -18.87
CA ALA A 326 20.53 -3.62 -18.00
C ALA A 326 19.90 -4.78 -18.78
N LYS A 327 20.37 -6.00 -18.51
CA LYS A 327 19.76 -7.23 -19.04
C LYS A 327 18.63 -7.76 -18.16
N ASN A 328 18.65 -7.42 -16.87
CA ASN A 328 17.66 -7.84 -15.90
C ASN A 328 16.86 -6.63 -15.42
N MET A 329 15.57 -6.59 -15.77
CA MET A 329 14.67 -5.51 -15.39
C MET A 329 14.44 -5.40 -13.89
N TYR A 330 14.71 -6.46 -13.10
CA TYR A 330 14.58 -6.47 -11.64
C TYR A 330 15.78 -5.82 -10.95
N LEU A 331 16.93 -5.71 -11.62
CA LEU A 331 18.18 -5.20 -11.03
C LEU A 331 18.65 -3.87 -11.63
N THR A 332 17.90 -3.32 -12.59
CA THR A 332 18.23 -2.06 -13.26
C THR A 332 18.25 -0.86 -12.30
N ILE A 333 19.14 0.11 -12.54
CA ILE A 333 19.17 1.41 -11.84
C ILE A 333 18.47 2.49 -12.70
N ALA A 334 17.26 2.18 -13.16
CA ALA A 334 16.48 3.02 -14.07
C ALA A 334 15.28 3.70 -13.42
N TYR A 335 15.16 3.70 -12.09
CA TYR A 335 14.04 4.34 -11.39
C TYR A 335 14.46 5.73 -10.94
N CYS A 336 13.93 6.74 -11.63
CA CYS A 336 14.23 8.16 -11.41
C CYS A 336 13.18 8.80 -10.49
N PRO A 337 13.59 9.48 -9.40
CA PRO A 337 12.64 10.18 -8.53
C PRO A 337 12.12 11.44 -9.24
N VAL A 338 10.80 11.63 -9.20
CA VAL A 338 10.11 12.74 -9.88
C VAL A 338 9.05 13.39 -8.99
N GLU A 339 8.84 14.68 -9.24
CA GLU A 339 7.60 15.40 -8.90
C GLU A 339 6.71 15.45 -10.16
N VAL A 340 5.45 15.07 -10.00
CA VAL A 340 4.40 15.18 -11.00
C VAL A 340 3.42 16.24 -10.52
N ASP A 341 3.24 17.30 -11.31
CA ASP A 341 2.19 18.30 -11.10
C ASP A 341 0.94 17.84 -11.85
N LEU A 342 -0.02 17.30 -11.10
CA LEU A 342 -1.27 16.80 -11.66
C LEU A 342 -2.10 17.92 -12.29
N TYR A 343 -2.10 19.12 -11.71
CA TYR A 343 -2.95 20.20 -12.21
C TYR A 343 -2.42 20.77 -13.52
N ASN A 344 -1.10 20.88 -13.65
CA ASN A 344 -0.44 21.39 -14.84
C ASN A 344 0.00 20.30 -15.83
N LYS A 345 -0.15 19.01 -15.46
CA LYS A 345 0.29 17.84 -16.24
C LYS A 345 1.77 17.88 -16.63
N THR A 346 2.62 18.29 -15.68
CA THR A 346 4.08 18.36 -15.88
C THR A 346 4.82 17.39 -14.98
N ILE A 347 6.03 17.00 -15.39
CA ILE A 347 6.89 16.08 -14.63
C ILE A 347 8.29 16.69 -14.54
N THR A 348 8.87 16.70 -13.35
CA THR A 348 10.21 17.22 -13.10
C THR A 348 11.02 16.20 -12.32
N LYS A 349 12.25 15.92 -12.77
CA LYS A 349 13.21 15.09 -12.06
C LYS A 349 13.62 15.75 -10.74
N ILE A 350 13.76 14.95 -9.69
CA ILE A 350 14.30 15.37 -8.40
C ILE A 350 15.81 15.12 -8.40
N GLU A 351 16.59 16.14 -8.79
CA GLU A 351 18.04 16.05 -8.94
C GLU A 351 18.79 15.64 -7.67
N SER A 352 18.26 16.00 -6.49
CA SER A 352 18.92 15.77 -5.21
C SER A 352 18.76 14.34 -4.67
N VAL A 353 17.93 13.51 -5.29
CA VAL A 353 17.72 12.10 -4.90
C VAL A 353 18.29 11.18 -5.97
N GLY A 354 19.06 10.18 -5.55
CA GLY A 354 19.67 9.22 -6.46
C GLY A 354 18.66 8.32 -7.18
N TYR A 355 19.05 7.84 -8.36
CA TYR A 355 18.32 6.79 -9.06
C TYR A 355 18.36 5.49 -8.26
N SER A 356 17.34 4.68 -8.43
CA SER A 356 17.17 3.45 -7.68
C SER A 356 16.76 2.29 -8.58
N ASN A 357 16.45 1.17 -7.95
CA ASN A 357 16.03 -0.07 -8.59
C ASN A 357 14.56 -0.41 -8.26
N PRO A 358 13.93 -1.36 -8.99
CA PRO A 358 12.53 -1.75 -8.80
C PRO A 358 12.18 -2.22 -7.38
N HIS A 359 13.16 -2.71 -6.61
CA HIS A 359 12.98 -3.19 -5.24
C HIS A 359 13.35 -2.14 -4.19
N ALA A 360 13.93 -1.01 -4.56
CA ALA A 360 14.26 0.08 -3.65
C ALA A 360 13.51 1.34 -4.07
N CYS A 361 12.19 1.30 -4.06
CA CYS A 361 11.35 2.35 -4.62
C CYS A 361 10.29 2.86 -3.64
N ALA A 362 10.55 2.77 -2.33
CA ALA A 362 9.65 3.36 -1.33
C ALA A 362 9.43 4.85 -1.60
N VAL A 363 8.18 5.32 -1.60
CA VAL A 363 7.82 6.73 -1.62
C VAL A 363 6.76 6.99 -0.56
N ALA A 364 7.02 7.89 0.38
CA ALA A 364 6.16 8.09 1.53
C ALA A 364 6.16 9.54 2.03
N LYS A 365 5.11 9.92 2.77
CA LYS A 365 5.08 11.19 3.51
C LYS A 365 5.89 11.06 4.79
N TYR A 366 6.58 12.14 5.16
CA TYR A 366 7.22 12.31 6.46
C TYR A 366 7.11 13.77 6.90
N GLY A 367 6.00 14.11 7.56
CA GLY A 367 5.61 15.51 7.76
C GLY A 367 5.35 16.21 6.42
N ASP A 368 5.98 17.36 6.21
CA ASP A 368 6.00 18.12 4.96
C ASP A 368 7.01 17.60 3.94
N LYS A 369 7.88 16.66 4.32
CA LYS A 369 8.89 16.04 3.46
C LYS A 369 8.38 14.76 2.79
N VAL A 370 9.07 14.37 1.74
CA VAL A 370 8.88 13.10 1.02
C VAL A 370 10.06 12.19 1.31
N VAL A 371 9.81 10.94 1.69
CA VAL A 371 10.85 9.93 1.86
C VAL A 371 10.95 9.07 0.61
N PHE A 372 12.16 8.89 0.12
CA PHE A 372 12.53 8.02 -0.98
C PHE A 372 13.43 6.89 -0.49
N GLY A 373 13.07 5.65 -0.80
CA GLY A 373 13.98 4.52 -0.69
C GLY A 373 14.95 4.53 -1.86
N VAL A 374 16.25 4.42 -1.60
CA VAL A 374 17.29 4.38 -2.64
C VAL A 374 18.20 3.20 -2.38
N THR A 375 18.47 2.40 -3.42
CA THR A 375 19.61 1.49 -3.47
C THR A 375 20.22 1.52 -4.87
N ASN A 376 21.47 1.96 -4.94
CA ASN A 376 22.30 1.96 -6.15
C ASN A 376 23.77 1.68 -5.76
N LYS A 377 24.71 1.92 -6.69
CA LYS A 377 26.14 1.62 -6.47
C LYS A 377 26.79 2.42 -5.33
N THR A 378 26.27 3.59 -4.98
CA THR A 378 26.90 4.53 -4.04
C THR A 378 26.02 4.89 -2.84
N GLN A 379 24.71 4.63 -2.92
CA GLN A 379 23.72 5.01 -1.92
C GLN A 379 22.84 3.81 -1.56
N SER A 380 22.56 3.66 -0.27
CA SER A 380 21.56 2.71 0.22
C SER A 380 20.89 3.25 1.49
N GLY A 381 19.55 3.20 1.54
CA GLY A 381 18.75 3.64 2.67
C GLY A 381 17.57 4.54 2.28
N PHE A 382 16.95 5.14 3.29
CA PHE A 382 15.88 6.11 3.10
C PHE A 382 16.45 7.53 3.10
N PHE A 383 16.02 8.36 2.16
CA PHE A 383 16.42 9.76 2.01
C PHE A 383 15.18 10.63 2.11
N SER A 384 15.26 11.77 2.80
CA SER A 384 14.17 12.74 2.83
C SER A 384 14.42 13.84 1.81
N TYR A 385 13.39 14.23 1.08
CA TYR A 385 13.35 15.36 0.17
C TYR A 385 12.39 16.40 0.72
N ASP A 386 12.83 17.64 0.78
CA ASP A 386 12.01 18.80 1.14
C ASP A 386 11.53 19.53 -0.12
N PRO A 387 10.22 19.46 -0.44
CA PRO A 387 9.65 20.16 -1.59
C PRO A 387 9.85 21.68 -1.59
N ALA A 388 9.91 22.32 -0.42
CA ALA A 388 10.03 23.77 -0.31
C ALA A 388 11.45 24.25 -0.69
N THR A 389 12.47 23.53 -0.24
CA THR A 389 13.87 23.88 -0.52
C THR A 389 14.46 23.14 -1.74
N LYS A 390 13.75 22.13 -2.25
CA LYS A 390 14.19 21.21 -3.32
C LYS A 390 15.48 20.44 -2.97
N LYS A 391 15.80 20.31 -1.70
CA LYS A 391 17.00 19.61 -1.20
C LYS A 391 16.64 18.24 -0.65
N ALA A 392 17.57 17.30 -0.81
CA ALA A 392 17.49 16.00 -0.16
C ALA A 392 18.52 15.92 0.96
N GLU A 393 18.17 15.17 2.00
CA GLU A 393 19.01 14.81 3.13
C GLU A 393 19.01 13.29 3.23
N GLY A 394 20.18 12.71 3.50
CA GLY A 394 20.23 11.32 3.91
C GLY A 394 21.52 10.57 3.63
N PRO A 395 21.51 9.25 3.90
CA PRO A 395 20.34 8.50 4.35
C PRO A 395 19.88 8.91 5.76
N ILE A 396 18.58 9.25 5.91
CA ILE A 396 17.93 9.52 7.21
C ILE A 396 17.69 8.25 8.01
N LEU A 397 17.75 7.09 7.34
CA LEU A 397 17.80 5.77 7.92
C LEU A 397 18.61 4.85 7.01
N LYS A 398 19.72 4.32 7.52
CA LYS A 398 20.53 3.31 6.84
C LYS A 398 19.96 1.93 7.17
N VAL A 399 19.77 1.09 6.15
CA VAL A 399 19.18 -0.24 6.32
C VAL A 399 19.93 -1.32 5.54
N THR A 400 19.81 -2.57 5.98
CA THR A 400 20.27 -3.74 5.19
C THR A 400 19.21 -4.17 4.17
N GLY A 401 19.59 -4.17 2.90
CA GLY A 401 18.71 -4.54 1.78
C GLY A 401 18.05 -3.34 1.12
N ASN A 402 17.11 -3.61 0.21
CA ASN A 402 16.41 -2.61 -0.57
C ASN A 402 15.23 -2.00 0.23
N PRO A 403 15.18 -0.67 0.41
CA PRO A 403 14.07 0.01 1.09
C PRO A 403 12.78 -0.01 0.24
N ILE A 404 11.84 -0.89 0.59
CA ILE A 404 10.59 -1.10 -0.16
C ILE A 404 9.39 -0.34 0.41
N PHE A 405 9.41 0.00 1.71
CA PHE A 405 8.25 0.60 2.38
C PHE A 405 8.69 1.54 3.52
N PHE A 406 7.95 2.62 3.69
CA PHE A 406 8.11 3.57 4.80
C PHE A 406 6.76 4.18 5.18
N TYR A 407 6.50 4.31 6.47
CA TYR A 407 5.34 4.97 7.05
C TYR A 407 5.72 5.62 8.38
N SER A 408 5.22 6.83 8.63
CA SER A 408 5.42 7.55 9.88
C SER A 408 4.10 7.76 10.59
N TYR A 409 3.98 7.30 11.83
CA TYR A 409 2.78 7.47 12.65
C TYR A 409 2.66 8.88 13.28
N GLY A 410 3.75 9.65 13.25
CA GLY A 410 3.86 10.99 13.84
C GLY A 410 3.85 12.16 12.86
N ALA A 411 3.62 11.93 11.57
CA ALA A 411 3.47 13.01 10.60
C ALA A 411 2.12 13.73 10.83
N LYS A 412 2.14 14.83 11.57
CA LYS A 412 1.05 15.81 11.60
C LYS A 412 1.10 16.71 10.39
#